data_AF-X1VQY5-F1
#
_entry.id   AF-X1VQY5-F1
#
_cell.length_a   1.000
_cell.length_b   1.000
_cell.length_c   1.000
_cell.angle_alpha   90.00
_cell.angle_beta   90.00
_cell.angle_gamma   90.00
#
_symmetry.space_group_name_H-M   'P 1'
#
loop_
_entity.id
_entity.type
_entity.pdbx_description
1 polymer ?
#
loop_
_entity_poly.entity_id
_entity_poly.type
_entity_poly.pdbx_seq_one_letter_code
_entity_poly.pdbx_strand_id
1 'polypeptide(L)'
;IRLNSSKYVPDFYGCEKDWAWIVFPWNHREDMVNFIGKILGEEGKAIDKIKEDLKTNFNIDLNILEIEEVLDHIRYLDSVKK
;
A
#
# COMPACT_ATOMS: atom_id res chain seq x y z
N ILE A 1 -17.96 5.45 -0.42
CA ILE A 1 -17.94 4.60 0.79
C ILE A 1 -18.05 5.53 1.97
N ARG A 2 -18.95 5.26 2.92
CA ARG A 2 -19.03 5.98 4.19
C ARG A 2 -18.23 5.21 5.24
N LEU A 3 -17.41 5.92 6.01
CA LEU A 3 -16.73 5.34 7.16
C LEU A 3 -17.58 5.54 8.41
N ASN A 4 -17.76 4.50 9.22
CA ASN A 4 -18.53 4.54 10.47
C ASN A 4 -18.01 5.61 11.45
N SER A 5 -16.70 5.84 11.43
CA SER A 5 -16.02 6.85 12.27
C SER A 5 -16.14 8.28 11.75
N SER A 6 -16.73 8.51 10.56
CA SER A 6 -16.84 9.84 9.96
C SER A 6 -17.88 10.70 10.69
N LYS A 7 -17.46 11.90 11.14
CA LYS A 7 -18.35 12.93 11.70
C LYS A 7 -19.34 13.48 10.67
N TYR A 8 -18.98 13.45 9.40
CA TYR A 8 -19.81 13.92 8.29
C TYR A 8 -20.46 12.73 7.58
N VAL A 9 -21.76 12.86 7.30
CA VAL A 9 -22.53 11.87 6.54
C VAL A 9 -22.84 12.47 5.17
N PRO A 10 -22.28 11.91 4.07
CA PRO A 10 -22.61 12.37 2.72
C PRO A 10 -24.04 11.99 2.35
N ASP A 11 -24.68 12.82 1.52
CA ASP A 11 -26.06 12.60 1.06
C ASP A 11 -26.22 11.28 0.28
N PHE A 12 -25.16 10.81 -0.39
CA PHE A 12 -25.13 9.53 -1.09
C PHE A 12 -23.82 8.78 -0.81
N TYR A 13 -23.92 7.48 -0.54
CA TYR A 13 -22.78 6.58 -0.43
C TYR A 13 -23.16 5.17 -0.93
N GLY A 14 -22.23 4.50 -1.61
CA GLY A 14 -22.48 3.14 -2.13
C GLY A 14 -22.50 2.05 -1.07
N CYS A 15 -21.73 2.20 0.01
CA CYS A 15 -21.74 1.29 1.15
C CYS A 15 -21.11 1.96 2.39
N GLU A 16 -21.45 1.44 3.56
CA GLU A 16 -20.93 1.84 4.87
C GLU A 16 -19.97 0.76 5.40
N LYS A 17 -18.82 1.18 5.93
CA LYS A 17 -17.76 0.29 6.43
C LYS A 17 -17.06 0.88 7.64
N ASP A 18 -16.47 0.02 8.47
CA ASP A 18 -15.51 0.42 9.48
C ASP A 18 -14.21 0.96 8.87
N TRP A 19 -13.43 1.68 9.68
CA TRP A 19 -12.17 2.23 9.21
C TRP A 19 -11.22 1.12 8.80
N ALA A 20 -10.77 1.19 7.55
CA ALA A 20 -9.72 0.36 6.99
C ALA A 20 -8.97 1.20 5.96
N TRP A 21 -7.73 0.82 5.68
CA TRP A 21 -7.04 1.37 4.52
C TRP A 21 -7.62 0.75 3.25
N ILE A 22 -8.34 1.55 2.45
CA ILE A 22 -8.99 1.08 1.23
C ILE A 22 -8.08 1.44 0.05
N VAL A 23 -7.48 0.42 -0.55
CA VAL A 23 -6.69 0.56 -1.79
C VAL A 23 -7.65 0.59 -2.97
N PHE A 24 -7.66 1.72 -3.69
CA PHE A 24 -8.46 1.84 -4.92
C PHE A 24 -7.65 1.38 -6.14
N PRO A 25 -8.31 0.88 -7.20
CA PRO A 25 -7.62 0.41 -8.41
C PRO A 25 -6.70 1.46 -9.04
N TRP A 26 -7.11 2.73 -9.04
CA TRP A 26 -6.32 3.85 -9.60
C TRP A 26 -5.16 4.29 -8.70
N ASN A 27 -5.23 4.01 -7.39
CA ASN A 27 -4.20 4.36 -6.42
C ASN A 27 -3.28 3.18 -6.07
N HIS A 28 -3.53 2.00 -6.66
CA HIS A 28 -2.85 0.76 -6.31
C HIS A 28 -1.33 0.89 -6.29
N ARG A 29 -0.76 1.50 -7.34
CA ARG A 29 0.70 1.67 -7.46
C ARG A 29 1.27 2.53 -6.33
N GLU A 30 0.64 3.67 -6.02
CA GLU A 30 1.12 4.57 -4.97
C GLU A 30 0.96 3.95 -3.57
N ASP A 31 -0.16 3.27 -3.32
CA ASP A 31 -0.37 2.56 -2.05
C ASP A 31 0.68 1.45 -1.86
N MET A 32 0.99 0.66 -2.89
CA MET A 32 2.01 -0.40 -2.79
C MET A 32 3.41 0.17 -2.51
N VAL A 33 3.78 1.27 -3.17
CA VAL A 33 5.04 1.99 -2.88
C VAL A 33 5.09 2.42 -1.41
N ASN A 34 4.00 2.97 -0.89
CA ASN A 34 3.93 3.41 0.51
C ASN A 34 4.01 2.24 1.50
N PHE A 35 3.34 1.12 1.23
CA PHE A 35 3.40 -0.07 2.10
C PHE A 35 4.78 -0.73 2.08
N ILE A 36 5.35 -0.94 0.89
CA ILE A 36 6.67 -1.54 0.74
C ILE A 36 7.72 -0.61 1.33
N GLY A 37 7.64 0.70 1.10
CA GLY A 37 8.54 1.69 1.71
C GLY A 37 8.53 1.66 3.24
N LYS A 38 7.34 1.52 3.87
CA LYS A 38 7.23 1.35 5.33
C LYS A 38 7.86 0.06 5.84
N ILE A 39 7.80 -1.02 5.06
CA ILE A 39 8.37 -2.32 5.42
C ILE A 39 9.87 -2.36 5.21
N LEU A 40 10.37 -1.74 4.13
CA LEU A 40 11.77 -1.80 3.72
C LEU A 40 12.70 -1.17 4.78
N GLY A 41 12.28 -0.06 5.38
CA GLY A 41 13.14 0.72 6.29
C GLY A 41 14.40 1.26 5.59
N GLU A 42 15.39 1.70 6.37
CA GLU A 42 16.64 2.28 5.84
C GLU A 42 17.64 1.22 5.33
N GLU A 43 17.59 0.00 5.85
CA GLU A 43 18.61 -1.04 5.59
C GLU A 43 18.27 -1.99 4.42
N GLY A 44 17.09 -1.87 3.82
CA GLY A 44 16.63 -2.79 2.78
C GLY A 44 16.28 -4.18 3.31
N LYS A 45 15.43 -4.93 2.58
CA LYS A 45 15.03 -6.30 2.96
C LYS A 45 15.02 -7.22 1.74
N ALA A 46 15.22 -8.51 1.99
CA ALA A 46 15.03 -9.55 0.98
C ALA A 46 13.54 -9.65 0.58
N ILE A 47 13.28 -10.00 -0.69
CA ILE A 47 11.92 -10.03 -1.26
C ILE A 47 10.99 -10.99 -0.50
N ASP A 48 11.48 -12.17 -0.11
CA ASP A 48 10.69 -13.14 0.67
C ASP A 48 10.22 -12.56 2.00
N LYS A 49 11.07 -11.78 2.65
CA LYS A 49 10.75 -11.11 3.92
C LYS A 49 9.77 -9.96 3.73
N ILE A 50 9.88 -9.22 2.63
CA ILE A 50 8.90 -8.17 2.26
C ILE A 50 7.52 -8.81 2.04
N LYS A 51 7.45 -9.95 1.35
CA LYS A 51 6.21 -10.67 1.11
C LYS A 51 5.57 -11.13 2.43
N GLU A 52 6.35 -11.72 3.33
CA GLU A 52 5.88 -12.15 4.65
C GLU A 52 5.38 -10.96 5.49
N ASP A 53 6.14 -9.86 5.51
CA ASP A 53 5.79 -8.63 6.24
C ASP A 53 4.51 -7.97 5.67
N LEU A 54 4.33 -7.96 4.34
CA LEU A 54 3.11 -7.43 3.69
C LEU A 54 1.87 -8.24 4.07
N LYS A 55 2.00 -9.56 4.07
CA LYS A 55 0.93 -10.47 4.44
C LYS A 55 0.57 -10.35 5.91
N THR A 56 1.57 -10.24 6.79
CA THR A 56 1.36 -10.17 8.23
C THR A 56 0.81 -8.81 8.69
N ASN A 57 1.37 -7.71 8.18
CA ASN A 57 1.03 -6.36 8.66
C ASN A 57 -0.18 -5.74 7.96
N PHE A 58 -0.41 -6.08 6.68
CA PHE A 58 -1.43 -5.44 5.86
C PHE A 58 -2.42 -6.42 5.23
N ASN A 59 -2.22 -7.74 5.41
CA ASN A 59 -3.03 -8.79 4.78
C ASN A 59 -3.08 -8.66 3.24
N ILE A 60 -1.97 -8.23 2.64
CA ILE A 60 -1.78 -8.08 1.19
C ILE A 60 -0.91 -9.24 0.71
N ASP A 61 -1.38 -9.99 -0.28
CA ASP A 61 -0.61 -11.05 -0.94
C ASP A 61 -0.20 -10.56 -2.32
N LEU A 62 1.10 -10.25 -2.49
CA LEU A 62 1.68 -9.85 -3.76
C LEU A 62 2.58 -10.95 -4.31
N ASN A 63 2.63 -11.04 -5.64
CA ASN A 63 3.60 -11.89 -6.31
C ASN A 63 5.01 -11.24 -6.31
N ILE A 64 6.03 -12.08 -6.50
CA ILE A 64 7.44 -11.65 -6.53
C ILE A 64 7.66 -10.57 -7.60
N LEU A 65 7.10 -10.78 -8.80
CA LEU A 65 7.21 -9.82 -9.92
C LEU A 65 6.62 -8.45 -9.56
N GLU A 66 5.47 -8.42 -8.87
CA GLU A 66 4.83 -7.16 -8.47
C GLU A 66 5.66 -6.42 -7.43
N ILE A 67 6.28 -7.16 -6.50
CA ILE A 67 7.20 -6.57 -5.51
C ILE A 67 8.44 -6.01 -6.21
N GLU A 68 9.01 -6.72 -7.18
CA GLU A 68 10.14 -6.24 -7.96
C GLU A 68 9.82 -4.97 -8.74
N GLU A 69 8.66 -4.91 -9.41
CA GLU A 69 8.21 -3.70 -10.11
C GLU A 69 8.06 -2.50 -9.17
N VAL A 70 7.51 -2.71 -7.97
CA VAL A 70 7.36 -1.65 -6.98
C VAL A 70 8.72 -1.19 -6.45
N LEU A 71 9.65 -2.12 -6.21
CA LEU A 71 11.01 -1.80 -5.77
C LEU A 71 11.79 -1.01 -6.84
N ASP A 72 11.65 -1.38 -8.12
CA ASP A 72 12.26 -0.64 -9.22
C ASP A 72 11.69 0.78 -9.30
N HIS A 73 10.37 0.92 -9.14
CA HIS A 73 9.72 2.22 -9.10
C HIS A 73 10.19 3.09 -7.91
N ILE A 74 10.38 2.51 -6.73
CA ILE A 74 10.95 3.21 -5.56
C ILE A 74 12.36 3.71 -5.89
N ARG A 75 13.23 2.87 -6.46
CA ARG A 75 14.59 3.26 -6.85
C ARG A 75 14.60 4.37 -7.90
N TYR A 76 13.69 4.29 -8.87
CA TYR A 76 13.50 5.35 -9.85
C TYR A 76 13.14 6.69 -9.17
N LEU A 77 12.15 6.69 -8.27
CA LEU A 77 11.74 7.90 -7.55
C LEU A 77 12.86 8.50 -6.70
N ASP A 78 13.67 7.67 -6.04
CA ASP A 78 14.84 8.12 -5.29
C ASP A 78 15.92 8.71 -6.20
N SER A 79 16.10 8.16 -7.41
CA SER A 79 17.06 8.68 -8.39
C SER A 79 16.65 10.04 -8.96
N VAL A 80 15.35 10.33 -9.05
CA VAL A 80 14.80 11.58 -9.59
C VAL A 80 14.77 12.70 -8.55
N LYS A 81 14.79 12.37 -7.24
CA LYS A 81 14.83 13.35 -6.16
C LYS A 81 16.24 13.92 -5.88
N LYS A 82 17.28 13.38 -6.51
CA LYS A 82 18.68 13.81 -6.38
C LYS A 82 19.03 14.91 -7.37
#